data_AF-A0A2M7IPI0-F1
#
_entry.id   AF-A0A2M7IPI0-F1
#
_cell.length_a   1.000
_cell.length_b   1.000
_cell.length_c   1.000
_cell.angle_alpha   90.00
_cell.angle_beta   90.00
_cell.angle_gamma   90.00
#
_symmetry.space_group_name_H-M   'P 1'
#
loop_
_entity.id
_entity.type
_entity.pdbx_description
1 polymer ?
#
loop_
_entity_poly.entity_id
_entity_poly.type
_entity_poly.pdbx_seq_one_letter_code
_entity_poly.pdbx_strand_id
1 'polypeptide(L)'
;MTNISKTNLEPEAEQKLLKQFSNLFADISSRKAQNLFEQILTKSERIMLIKRLAIVLMLEEGFSTYKISRTLKVSDATVRSIRHYHRKNEFNFVLGAVKKTEFDYKKFLDVLDILLLAGMPPRGRGRWQFLKESLRK
;
A
#
# COMPACT_ATOMS: atom_id res chain seq x y z
N MET A 1 11.54 -0.80 -8.99
CA MET A 1 11.96 -2.08 -8.37
C MET A 1 13.18 -1.78 -7.53
N THR A 2 13.29 -2.35 -6.35
CA THR A 2 14.46 -2.22 -5.47
C THR A 2 15.62 -3.03 -6.05
N ASN A 3 16.82 -2.47 -5.97
CA ASN A 3 18.02 -3.17 -6.41
C ASN A 3 18.40 -4.18 -5.33
N ILE A 4 18.12 -5.45 -5.59
CA ILE A 4 18.48 -6.55 -4.67
C ILE A 4 19.74 -7.19 -5.23
N SER A 5 20.72 -7.44 -4.37
CA SER A 5 21.94 -8.17 -4.74
C SER A 5 21.57 -9.50 -5.39
N LYS A 6 22.32 -9.89 -6.43
CA LYS A 6 22.13 -11.17 -7.13
C LYS A 6 22.50 -12.40 -6.28
N THR A 7 23.14 -12.16 -5.13
CA THR A 7 23.50 -13.22 -4.19
C THR A 7 22.24 -13.70 -3.48
N ASN A 8 21.77 -14.90 -3.80
CA ASN A 8 20.67 -15.52 -3.09
C ASN A 8 21.13 -15.88 -1.67
N LEU A 9 20.35 -15.47 -0.69
CA LEU A 9 20.47 -15.99 0.67
C LEU A 9 19.97 -17.44 0.70
N GLU A 10 20.55 -18.23 1.58
CA GLU A 10 20.09 -19.59 1.84
C GLU A 10 18.66 -19.52 2.44
N PRO A 11 17.67 -20.29 1.94
CA PRO A 11 16.26 -20.09 2.29
C PRO A 11 15.96 -20.15 3.78
N GLU A 12 16.69 -20.98 4.55
CA GLU A 12 16.51 -21.07 6.00
C GLU A 12 16.99 -19.80 6.71
N ALA A 13 18.14 -19.26 6.28
CA ALA A 13 18.67 -18.00 6.79
C ALA A 13 17.72 -16.83 6.49
N GLU A 14 17.15 -16.76 5.29
CA GLU A 14 16.17 -15.73 4.93
C GLU A 14 14.92 -15.79 5.81
N GLN A 15 14.34 -16.98 6.00
CA GLN A 15 13.18 -17.16 6.87
C GLN A 15 13.47 -16.78 8.33
N LYS A 16 14.64 -17.14 8.85
CA LYS A 16 15.06 -16.78 10.21
C LYS A 16 15.19 -15.26 10.37
N LEU A 17 15.79 -14.58 9.40
CA LEU A 17 15.91 -13.12 9.39
C LEU A 17 14.54 -12.45 9.28
N LEU A 18 13.66 -12.93 8.40
CA LEU A 18 12.30 -12.41 8.27
C LEU A 18 11.50 -12.56 9.56
N LYS A 19 11.66 -13.68 10.27
CA LYS A 19 11.02 -13.89 11.58
C LYS A 19 11.54 -12.91 12.63
N GLN A 20 12.85 -12.74 12.73
CA GLN A 20 13.45 -11.78 13.67
C GLN A 20 13.01 -10.33 13.35
N PHE A 21 13.00 -9.98 12.07
CA PHE A 21 12.52 -8.68 11.60
C PHE A 21 11.05 -8.49 11.95
N SER A 22 10.20 -9.51 11.76
CA SER A 22 8.77 -9.43 12.09
C SER A 22 8.51 -9.24 13.58
N ASN A 23 9.28 -9.93 14.44
CA ASN A 23 9.17 -9.80 15.90
C ASN A 23 9.47 -8.37 16.37
N LEU A 24 10.40 -7.67 15.71
CA LEU A 24 10.67 -6.27 16.00
C LEU A 24 9.40 -5.42 15.90
N PHE A 25 8.49 -5.69 14.96
CA PHE A 25 7.25 -4.93 14.81
C PHE A 25 6.12 -5.39 15.73
N ALA A 26 6.13 -6.65 16.17
CA ALA A 26 5.06 -7.21 17.01
C ALA A 26 5.04 -6.59 18.41
N ASP A 27 6.21 -6.27 18.97
CA ASP A 27 6.36 -5.84 20.37
C ASP A 27 6.32 -4.31 20.55
N ILE A 28 6.14 -3.55 19.46
CA ILE A 28 6.23 -2.10 19.46
C ILE A 28 4.85 -1.45 19.47
N SER A 29 4.65 -0.45 20.34
CA SER A 29 3.40 0.33 20.36
C SER A 29 3.21 1.14 19.07
N SER A 30 1.95 1.38 18.67
CA SER A 30 1.61 2.06 17.41
C SER A 30 2.35 3.38 17.17
N ARG A 31 2.53 4.20 18.21
CA ARG A 31 3.28 5.47 18.13
C ARG A 31 4.76 5.26 17.81
N LYS A 32 5.38 4.23 18.41
CA LYS A 32 6.78 3.89 18.17
C LYS A 32 6.98 3.18 16.82
N ALA A 33 5.97 2.45 16.34
CA ALA A 33 6.00 1.77 15.05
C ALA A 33 6.17 2.76 13.89
N GLN A 34 5.50 3.92 13.94
CA GLN A 34 5.67 4.97 12.92
C GLN A 34 7.13 5.46 12.85
N ASN A 35 7.74 5.78 13.99
CA ASN A 35 9.13 6.23 14.04
C ASN A 35 10.09 5.16 13.49
N LEU A 36 9.83 3.89 13.79
CA LEU A 36 10.61 2.78 13.25
C LEU A 36 10.51 2.70 11.72
N PHE A 37 9.30 2.78 11.17
CA PHE A 37 9.09 2.82 9.71
C PHE A 37 9.81 4.00 9.08
N GLU A 38 9.81 5.16 9.74
CA GLU A 38 10.45 6.36 9.21
C GLU A 38 11.98 6.29 9.19
N GLN A 39 12.58 5.53 10.09
CA GLN A 39 14.03 5.35 10.21
C GLN A 39 14.56 4.22 9.33
N ILE A 40 13.81 3.12 9.18
CA ILE A 40 14.26 1.95 8.39
C ILE A 40 13.97 2.14 6.90
N LEU A 41 12.79 2.66 6.56
CA LEU A 41 12.37 2.78 5.17
C LEU A 41 12.62 4.19 4.66
N THR A 42 13.08 4.30 3.42
CA THR A 42 13.13 5.58 2.72
C THR A 42 11.72 6.13 2.47
N LYS A 43 11.62 7.44 2.23
CA LYS A 43 10.33 8.08 1.90
C LYS A 43 9.64 7.42 0.70
N SER A 44 10.39 7.04 -0.33
CA SER A 44 9.86 6.39 -1.53
C SER A 44 9.34 4.98 -1.25
N GLU A 45 10.04 4.20 -0.43
CA GLU A 45 9.60 2.85 -0.02
C GLU A 45 8.31 2.91 0.81
N ARG A 46 8.21 3.86 1.75
CA ARG A 46 6.97 4.08 2.51
C ARG A 46 5.79 4.38 1.58
N ILE A 47 5.96 5.31 0.64
CA ILE A 47 4.93 5.64 -0.35
C ILE A 47 4.57 4.42 -1.21
N MET A 48 5.56 3.61 -1.60
CA MET A 48 5.34 2.41 -2.40
C MET A 48 4.53 1.35 -1.65
N LEU A 49 4.83 1.11 -0.37
CA LEU A 49 4.08 0.18 0.47
C LEU A 49 2.62 0.64 0.64
N ILE A 50 2.40 1.93 0.92
CA ILE A 50 1.06 2.52 1.03
C ILE A 50 0.29 2.34 -0.29
N LYS A 51 0.90 2.62 -1.44
CA LYS A 51 0.30 2.39 -2.75
C LYS A 51 -0.03 0.92 -2.98
N ARG A 52 0.85 0.00 -2.60
CA ARG A 52 0.62 -1.44 -2.76
C ARG A 52 -0.60 -1.89 -1.95
N LEU A 53 -0.72 -1.43 -0.70
CA LEU A 53 -1.91 -1.68 0.12
C LEU A 53 -3.18 -1.12 -0.53
N ALA A 54 -3.13 0.13 -1.01
CA ALA A 54 -4.27 0.75 -1.67
C ALA A 54 -4.72 -0.01 -2.93
N ILE A 55 -3.79 -0.51 -3.75
CA ILE A 55 -4.10 -1.34 -4.91
C ILE A 55 -4.87 -2.60 -4.48
N VAL A 56 -4.39 -3.30 -3.45
CA VAL A 56 -5.04 -4.52 -2.94
C VAL A 56 -6.46 -4.23 -2.47
N LEU A 57 -6.65 -3.16 -1.70
CA LEU A 57 -7.98 -2.78 -1.19
C LEU A 57 -8.93 -2.34 -2.31
N MET A 58 -8.45 -1.57 -3.29
CA MET A 58 -9.26 -1.20 -4.45
C MET A 58 -9.58 -2.41 -5.34
N LEU A 59 -8.71 -3.41 -5.42
CA LEU A 59 -9.02 -4.65 -6.15
C LEU A 59 -10.09 -5.48 -5.44
N GLU A 60 -10.03 -5.57 -4.10
CA GLU A 60 -11.06 -6.23 -3.28
C GLU A 60 -12.44 -5.57 -3.46
N GLU A 61 -12.48 -4.23 -3.54
CA GLU A 61 -13.71 -3.46 -3.80
C GLU A 61 -14.18 -3.49 -5.28
N GLY A 62 -13.48 -4.22 -6.15
CA GLY A 62 -13.89 -4.44 -7.54
C GLY A 62 -13.49 -3.35 -8.53
N PHE A 63 -12.59 -2.44 -8.18
CA PHE A 63 -12.12 -1.39 -9.11
C PHE A 63 -11.32 -1.99 -10.29
N SER A 64 -11.45 -1.37 -11.47
CA SER A 64 -10.70 -1.77 -12.68
C SER A 64 -9.21 -1.40 -12.57
N THR A 65 -8.32 -2.18 -13.21
CA THR A 65 -6.87 -1.89 -13.19
C THR A 65 -6.56 -0.50 -13.73
N TYR A 66 -7.25 -0.09 -14.79
CA TYR A 66 -7.15 1.23 -15.39
C TYR A 66 -7.44 2.34 -14.36
N LYS A 67 -8.56 2.20 -13.63
CA LYS A 67 -8.96 3.19 -12.62
C LYS A 67 -7.93 3.28 -11.51
N ILE A 68 -7.48 2.15 -10.99
CA ILE A 68 -6.45 2.08 -9.94
C ILE A 68 -5.15 2.73 -10.41
N SER A 69 -4.70 2.43 -11.63
CA SER A 69 -3.47 2.99 -12.21
C SER A 69 -3.53 4.52 -12.29
N ARG A 70 -4.67 5.07 -12.73
CA ARG A 70 -4.88 6.52 -12.86
C ARG A 70 -4.97 7.22 -11.51
N THR A 71 -5.70 6.65 -10.55
CA THR A 71 -5.84 7.21 -9.20
C THR A 71 -4.50 7.24 -8.47
N LEU A 72 -3.79 6.09 -8.45
CA LEU A 72 -2.58 5.94 -7.65
C LEU A 72 -1.29 6.39 -8.35
N LYS A 73 -1.40 6.84 -9.62
CA LYS A 73 -0.27 7.19 -10.48
C LYS A 73 0.80 6.10 -10.45
N VAL A 74 0.39 4.87 -10.74
CA VAL A 74 1.25 3.68 -10.82
C VAL A 74 1.13 3.08 -12.20
N SER A 75 2.17 2.40 -12.67
CA SER A 75 2.12 1.73 -13.98
C SER A 75 1.05 0.65 -14.00
N ASP A 76 0.38 0.47 -15.14
CA ASP A 76 -0.62 -0.59 -15.29
C ASP A 76 0.01 -1.98 -15.12
N ALA A 77 1.29 -2.16 -15.49
CA ALA A 77 2.05 -3.38 -15.22
C ALA A 77 2.11 -3.72 -13.72
N THR A 78 2.32 -2.72 -12.85
CA THR A 78 2.32 -2.91 -11.39
C THR A 78 0.95 -3.35 -10.89
N VAL A 79 -0.13 -2.71 -11.35
CA VAL A 79 -1.50 -3.07 -10.94
C VAL A 79 -1.87 -4.46 -11.41
N ARG A 80 -1.53 -4.81 -12.65
CA ARG A 80 -1.77 -6.16 -13.21
C ARG A 80 -1.02 -7.24 -12.45
N SER A 81 0.24 -6.99 -12.09
CA SER A 81 1.03 -7.91 -11.26
C SER A 81 0.36 -8.13 -9.89
N ILE A 82 -0.05 -7.06 -9.21
CA ILE A 82 -0.73 -7.19 -7.91
C ILE A 82 -2.09 -7.88 -8.06
N ARG A 83 -2.85 -7.59 -9.13
CA ARG A 83 -4.12 -8.27 -9.44
C ARG A 83 -3.93 -9.77 -9.64
N HIS A 84 -2.83 -10.19 -10.26
CA HIS A 84 -2.53 -11.61 -10.42
C HIS A 84 -2.40 -12.32 -9.07
N TYR A 85 -1.64 -11.73 -8.14
CA TYR A 85 -1.48 -12.26 -6.77
C TYR A 85 -2.77 -12.17 -5.94
N HIS A 86 -3.55 -11.09 -6.09
CA HIS A 86 -4.86 -10.95 -5.45
C HIS A 86 -5.84 -12.05 -5.88
N ARG A 87 -5.90 -12.37 -7.18
CA ARG A 87 -6.73 -13.48 -7.69
C ARG A 87 -6.31 -14.85 -7.17
N LYS A 88 -5.06 -15.01 -6.77
CA LYS A 88 -4.52 -16.21 -6.12
C LYS A 88 -4.74 -16.23 -4.61
N ASN A 89 -5.46 -15.25 -4.05
CA ASN A 89 -5.73 -15.12 -2.62
C ASN A 89 -4.47 -14.90 -1.75
N GLU A 90 -3.36 -14.46 -2.34
CA GLU A 90 -2.09 -14.25 -1.62
C GLU A 90 -2.14 -13.04 -0.65
N PHE A 91 -3.19 -12.21 -0.72
CA PHE A 91 -3.41 -11.08 0.18
C PHE A 91 -4.46 -11.35 1.27
N ASN A 92 -4.95 -12.58 1.44
CA ASN A 92 -5.99 -12.91 2.41
C ASN A 92 -5.65 -12.50 3.84
N PHE A 93 -4.38 -12.65 4.25
CA PHE A 93 -3.93 -12.23 5.58
C PHE A 93 -4.08 -10.72 5.79
N VAL A 94 -3.65 -9.92 4.79
CA VAL A 94 -3.75 -8.46 4.83
C VAL A 94 -5.22 -8.03 4.85
N LEU A 95 -6.05 -8.61 3.98
CA LEU A 95 -7.48 -8.32 3.92
C LEU A 95 -8.19 -8.70 5.22
N GLY A 96 -7.82 -9.85 5.82
CA GLY A 96 -8.32 -10.27 7.12
C GLY A 96 -7.93 -9.32 8.24
N ALA A 97 -6.69 -8.83 8.26
CA ALA A 97 -6.23 -7.84 9.23
C ALA A 97 -6.98 -6.50 9.10
N VAL A 98 -7.19 -6.04 7.86
CA VAL A 98 -7.96 -4.81 7.59
C VAL A 98 -9.42 -4.97 8.02
N LYS A 99 -10.06 -6.11 7.75
CA LYS A 99 -11.45 -6.40 8.18
C LYS A 99 -11.61 -6.52 9.70
N LYS A 100 -10.59 -7.04 10.40
CA LYS A 100 -10.60 -7.20 11.87
C LYS A 100 -10.34 -5.90 12.63
N THR A 101 -9.74 -4.91 11.98
CA THR A 101 -9.43 -3.61 12.57
C THR A 101 -10.52 -2.60 12.18
N GLU A 102 -10.71 -1.55 12.98
CA GLU A 102 -11.55 -0.39 12.59
C GLU A 102 -10.84 0.46 11.52
N PHE A 103 -10.33 -0.18 10.47
CA PHE A 103 -9.57 0.47 9.43
C PHE A 103 -10.52 1.32 8.57
N ASP A 104 -10.43 2.64 8.72
CA ASP A 104 -11.21 3.58 7.93
C ASP A 104 -10.66 3.67 6.49
N TYR A 105 -11.21 2.83 5.63
CA TYR A 105 -10.87 2.77 4.20
C TYR A 105 -11.06 4.11 3.49
N LYS A 106 -12.15 4.83 3.79
CA LYS A 106 -12.46 6.11 3.11
C LYS A 106 -11.42 7.15 3.47
N LYS A 107 -11.14 7.30 4.76
CA LYS A 107 -10.12 8.22 5.25
C LYS A 107 -8.73 7.86 4.75
N PHE A 108 -8.41 6.57 4.64
CA PHE A 108 -7.13 6.11 4.09
C PHE A 108 -6.96 6.55 2.62
N LEU A 109 -7.98 6.37 1.77
CA LEU A 109 -7.94 6.83 0.38
C LEU A 109 -7.88 8.35 0.26
N ASP A 110 -8.64 9.08 1.08
CA ASP A 110 -8.61 10.54 1.08
C ASP A 110 -7.21 11.08 1.41
N VAL A 111 -6.55 10.50 2.42
CA VAL A 111 -5.19 10.86 2.82
C VAL A 111 -4.17 10.45 1.77
N LEU A 112 -4.38 9.30 1.11
CA LEU A 112 -3.52 8.85 0.03
C LEU A 112 -3.53 9.83 -1.14
N ASP A 113 -4.70 10.34 -1.53
CA ASP A 113 -4.79 11.34 -2.58
C ASP A 113 -4.04 12.62 -2.21
N ILE A 114 -4.14 13.08 -0.95
CA ILE A 114 -3.34 14.21 -0.47
C ILE A 114 -1.84 13.91 -0.59
N LEU A 115 -1.39 12.72 -0.16
CA LEU A 115 0.02 12.29 -0.24
C LEU A 115 0.53 12.24 -1.69
N LEU A 116 -0.32 11.82 -2.63
CA LEU A 116 -0.03 11.75 -4.07
C LEU A 116 -0.10 13.11 -4.79
N LEU A 117 -0.74 14.09 -4.16
CA LEU A 117 -0.92 15.46 -4.67
C LEU A 117 0.01 16.47 -4.00
N ALA A 118 0.60 16.15 -2.84
CA ALA A 118 1.51 17.01 -2.07
C ALA A 118 2.83 17.37 -2.79
N GLY A 119 3.01 16.96 -4.04
CA GLY A 119 4.03 17.47 -4.96
C GLY A 119 3.55 18.59 -5.90
N MET A 120 2.31 19.06 -5.79
CA MET A 120 1.75 20.16 -6.58
C MET A 120 1.04 21.19 -5.67
N PRO A 121 1.12 22.49 -5.98
CA PRO A 121 0.50 23.53 -5.17
C PRO A 121 -1.03 23.34 -5.09
N PRO A 122 -1.67 23.79 -3.98
CA PRO A 122 -3.10 23.62 -3.76
C PRO A 122 -3.88 24.37 -4.85
N ARG A 123 -4.66 23.63 -5.65
CA ARG A 123 -5.48 24.20 -6.74
C ARG A 123 -6.96 23.83 -6.58
N GLY A 124 -7.71 24.72 -5.92
CA GLY A 124 -9.14 24.99 -6.11
C GLY A 124 -10.19 23.99 -5.58
N ARG A 125 -11.27 24.52 -4.97
CA ARG A 125 -12.47 23.78 -4.57
C ARG A 125 -13.25 23.37 -5.84
N GLY A 126 -13.37 22.07 -6.11
CA GLY A 126 -14.24 21.56 -7.19
C GLY A 126 -13.78 20.24 -7.79
N ARG A 127 -12.48 19.92 -7.73
CA ARG A 127 -11.95 18.72 -8.41
C ARG A 127 -12.28 17.38 -7.73
N TRP A 128 -12.62 17.41 -6.45
CA TRP A 128 -13.05 16.22 -5.68
C TRP A 128 -14.43 15.70 -6.07
N GLN A 129 -15.18 16.42 -6.93
CA GLN A 129 -16.43 15.92 -7.50
C GLN A 129 -16.18 14.65 -8.33
N PHE A 130 -15.11 14.60 -9.14
CA PHE A 130 -14.80 13.40 -9.93
C PHE A 130 -14.44 12.19 -9.06
N LEU A 131 -13.75 12.39 -7.93
CA LEU A 131 -13.45 11.30 -6.98
C LEU A 131 -14.72 10.84 -6.26
N LYS A 132 -15.55 11.77 -5.78
CA LYS A 132 -16.87 11.47 -5.18
C LYS A 132 -17.81 10.79 -6.17
N GLU A 133 -17.79 11.19 -7.43
CA GLU A 133 -18.50 10.53 -8.54
C GLU A 133 -17.92 9.14 -8.82
N SER A 134 -16.59 9.00 -8.80
CA SER A 134 -15.92 7.72 -9.03
C SER A 134 -16.09 6.73 -7.87
N LEU A 135 -16.38 7.19 -6.66
CA LEU A 135 -16.64 6.36 -5.48
C LEU A 135 -18.15 6.06 -5.30
N ARG A 136 -19.03 6.68 -6.10
CA ARG A 136 -20.42 6.22 -6.24
C ARG A 136 -20.42 5.02 -7.19
N LYS A 137 -20.96 3.91 -6.70
CA LYS A 137 -21.20 2.67 -7.46
C LYS A 137 -22.04 2.94 -8.70
#